data_AF-A0A7H9SH32-F1
#
_entry.id   AF-A0A7H9SH32-F1
#
_cell.length_a   1.000
_cell.length_b   1.000
_cell.length_c   1.000
_cell.angle_alpha   90.00
_cell.angle_beta   90.00
_cell.angle_gamma   90.00
#
_symmetry.space_group_name_H-M   'P 1'
#
loop_
_entity.id
_entity.type
_entity.pdbx_description
1 polymer ?
#
loop_
_entity_poly.entity_id
_entity_poly.type
_entity_poly.pdbx_seq_one_letter_code
_entity_poly.pdbx_strand_id
1 'polypeptide(L)'
;MIAEYDKERFSNRIRGEVHISADIRVSDFITEGAVYVTVTESSLYERICQYAFQYGEDLQGMFRNEKYEYMSCFVRNVAAFRTEFENEEILKPLFSHDKGETVEFVISFPEICYQEDRNYRHSYKKG
;
A
#
# COMPACT_ATOMS: atom_id res chain seq x y z
N MET A 1 7.71 -0.96 -9.95
CA MET A 1 8.03 -2.29 -9.37
C MET A 1 8.88 -2.07 -8.14
N ILE A 2 8.53 -2.76 -7.05
CA ILE A 2 9.21 -2.70 -5.76
C ILE A 2 10.69 -3.13 -5.92
N ALA A 3 11.61 -2.34 -5.37
CA ALA A 3 13.05 -2.61 -5.46
C ALA A 3 13.45 -3.84 -4.62
N GLU A 4 14.60 -4.46 -4.93
CA GLU A 4 14.99 -5.71 -4.25
C GLU A 4 15.12 -5.58 -2.73
N TYR A 5 15.68 -4.47 -2.24
CA TYR A 5 15.76 -4.16 -0.82
C TYR A 5 14.37 -4.07 -0.17
N ASP A 6 13.40 -3.50 -0.89
CA ASP A 6 12.02 -3.34 -0.42
C ASP A 6 11.26 -4.67 -0.38
N LYS A 7 11.69 -5.68 -1.15
CA LYS A 7 11.12 -7.04 -1.09
C LYS A 7 11.33 -7.69 0.27
N GLU A 8 12.48 -7.47 0.90
CA GLU A 8 12.77 -7.98 2.24
C GLU A 8 11.84 -7.32 3.27
N ARG A 9 11.67 -6.00 3.17
CA ARG A 9 10.74 -5.25 4.01
C ARG A 9 9.30 -5.76 3.85
N PHE A 10 8.83 -5.93 2.62
CA PHE A 10 7.51 -6.47 2.31
C PHE A 10 7.30 -7.89 2.86
N SER A 11 8.36 -8.70 2.92
CA SER A 11 8.32 -10.05 3.48
C SER A 11 8.12 -10.05 5.00
N ASN A 12 8.53 -8.98 5.69
CA ASN A 12 8.38 -8.78 7.13
C ASN A 12 7.03 -8.15 7.53
N ARG A 13 6.12 -7.92 6.56
CA ARG A 13 4.78 -7.40 6.86
C ARG A 13 3.99 -8.33 7.77
N ILE A 14 3.08 -7.75 8.54
CA ILE A 14 2.05 -8.49 9.25
C ILE A 14 1.04 -9.00 8.22
N ARG A 15 0.73 -10.30 8.29
CA ARG A 15 -0.14 -10.97 7.31
C ARG A 15 -1.61 -10.91 7.72
N GLY A 16 -2.49 -11.01 6.72
CA GLY A 16 -3.93 -11.20 6.92
C GLY A 16 -4.78 -9.92 6.84
N GLU A 17 -4.15 -8.76 6.66
CA GLU A 17 -4.86 -7.50 6.42
C GLU A 17 -4.08 -6.63 5.42
N VAL A 18 -4.80 -6.02 4.49
CA VAL A 18 -4.28 -4.97 3.60
C VAL A 18 -5.30 -3.87 3.45
N HIS A 19 -4.84 -2.62 3.48
CA HIS A 19 -5.67 -1.45 3.22
C HIS A 19 -5.39 -0.96 1.80
N ILE A 20 -6.45 -0.61 1.08
CA ILE A 20 -6.33 -0.04 -0.26
C ILE A 20 -7.10 1.27 -0.27
N SER A 21 -6.49 2.34 -0.76
CA SER A 21 -7.18 3.58 -1.08
C SER A 21 -7.20 3.85 -2.58
N ALA A 22 -8.30 4.44 -3.03
CA ALA A 22 -8.43 5.06 -4.34
C ALA A 22 -8.14 6.55 -4.18
N ASP A 23 -7.02 7.00 -4.74
CA ASP A 23 -6.54 8.36 -4.56
C ASP A 23 -6.93 9.23 -5.76
N ILE A 24 -7.41 10.43 -5.46
CA ILE A 24 -7.82 11.43 -6.44
C ILE A 24 -6.83 12.59 -6.45
N ARG A 25 -6.69 13.25 -7.61
CA ARG A 25 -5.83 14.43 -7.72
C ARG A 25 -6.55 15.66 -7.15
N VAL A 26 -5.99 16.26 -6.09
CA VAL A 26 -6.50 17.49 -5.46
C VAL A 26 -5.74 18.74 -5.90
N SER A 27 -4.51 18.59 -6.41
CA SER A 27 -3.75 19.62 -7.12
C SER A 27 -2.72 18.98 -8.05
N ASP A 28 -1.99 19.77 -8.85
CA ASP A 28 -1.00 19.25 -9.81
C ASP A 28 0.02 18.26 -9.20
N PHE A 29 0.30 18.40 -7.90
CA PHE A 29 1.33 17.63 -7.20
C PHE A 29 0.82 16.83 -5.99
N ILE A 30 -0.47 16.90 -5.68
CA ILE A 30 -1.03 16.30 -4.46
C ILE A 30 -2.20 15.41 -4.81
N THR A 31 -2.14 14.18 -4.31
CA THR A 31 -3.23 13.20 -4.30
C THR A 31 -3.74 13.00 -2.88
N GLU A 32 -5.01 12.64 -2.75
CA GLU A 32 -5.65 12.34 -1.47
C GLU A 32 -6.53 11.08 -1.62
N GLY A 33 -6.52 10.21 -0.61
CA GLY A 33 -7.37 9.03 -0.57
C GLY A 33 -8.84 9.40 -0.45
N ALA A 34 -9.63 9.11 -1.49
CA ALA A 34 -11.05 9.39 -1.54
C ALA A 34 -11.90 8.28 -0.92
N VAL A 35 -11.46 7.02 -1.10
CA VAL A 35 -12.15 5.82 -0.61
C VAL A 35 -11.12 4.85 -0.07
N TYR A 36 -11.49 4.17 1.02
CA TYR A 36 -10.65 3.18 1.69
C TYR A 36 -11.39 1.86 1.81
N VAL A 37 -10.71 0.76 1.51
CA VAL A 37 -11.20 -0.60 1.70
C VAL A 37 -10.16 -1.41 2.47
N THR A 38 -10.63 -2.17 3.45
CA THR A 38 -9.82 -3.15 4.18
C THR A 38 -10.16 -4.55 3.68
N VAL A 39 -9.13 -5.31 3.29
CA VAL A 39 -9.27 -6.70 2.87
C VAL A 39 -8.63 -7.62 3.89
N THR A 40 -9.42 -8.56 4.39
CA THR A 40 -8.98 -9.63 5.32
C THR A 40 -9.23 -11.04 4.76
N GLU A 41 -9.95 -11.16 3.64
CA GLU A 41 -10.22 -12.43 2.97
C GLU A 41 -8.93 -13.02 2.41
N SER A 42 -8.54 -14.20 2.88
CA SER A 42 -7.19 -14.74 2.66
C SER A 42 -6.83 -14.93 1.18
N SER A 43 -7.78 -15.36 0.33
CA SER A 43 -7.55 -15.55 -1.10
C SER A 43 -7.30 -14.22 -1.82
N LEU A 44 -8.12 -13.21 -1.53
CA LEU A 44 -7.99 -11.89 -2.13
C LEU A 44 -6.77 -11.14 -1.59
N TYR A 45 -6.50 -11.27 -0.29
CA TYR A 45 -5.29 -10.75 0.35
C TYR A 45 -4.02 -11.23 -0.36
N GLU A 46 -3.89 -12.53 -0.62
CA GLU A 46 -2.70 -13.08 -1.28
C GLU A 46 -2.56 -12.56 -2.72
N ARG A 47 -3.67 -12.46 -3.47
CA ARG A 47 -3.67 -11.89 -4.83
C ARG A 47 -3.25 -10.42 -4.84
N ILE A 48 -3.76 -9.62 -3.92
CA ILE A 48 -3.37 -8.21 -3.75
C ILE A 48 -1.88 -8.13 -3.40
N CYS A 49 -1.38 -8.99 -2.51
CA CYS A 49 0.04 -9.01 -2.15
C CYS A 49 0.93 -9.35 -3.36
N GLN A 50 0.56 -10.35 -4.15
CA GLN A 50 1.28 -10.73 -5.36
C GLN A 50 1.28 -9.60 -6.40
N TYR A 51 0.12 -8.97 -6.59
CA TYR A 51 -0.02 -7.84 -7.49
C TYR A 51 0.84 -6.66 -7.04
N ALA A 52 0.76 -6.28 -5.76
CA ALA A 52 1.57 -5.20 -5.17
C ALA A 52 3.07 -5.49 -5.30
N PHE A 53 3.49 -6.74 -5.07
CA PHE A 53 4.88 -7.15 -5.24
C PHE A 53 5.37 -6.96 -6.69
N GLN A 54 4.54 -7.29 -7.67
CA GLN A 54 4.89 -7.23 -9.09
C GLN A 54 4.80 -5.81 -9.67
N TYR A 55 3.76 -5.07 -9.33
CA TYR A 55 3.40 -3.81 -9.99
C TYR A 55 3.47 -2.59 -9.09
N GLY A 56 3.57 -2.77 -7.77
CA GLY A 56 3.71 -1.67 -6.82
C GLY A 56 4.96 -0.84 -7.08
N GLU A 57 4.86 0.45 -6.82
CA GLU A 57 5.93 1.43 -6.94
C GLU A 57 6.17 2.11 -5.59
N ASP A 58 7.40 2.58 -5.37
CA ASP A 58 7.78 3.41 -4.22
C ASP A 58 7.31 2.88 -2.86
N LEU A 59 7.72 1.66 -2.48
CA LEU A 59 7.35 1.08 -1.18
C LEU A 59 7.98 1.90 -0.05
N GLN A 60 7.14 2.61 0.72
CA GLN A 60 7.61 3.50 1.77
C GLN A 60 6.67 3.51 2.99
N GLY A 61 7.21 3.84 4.16
CA GLY A 61 6.38 4.06 5.34
C GLY A 61 5.59 5.35 5.16
N MET A 62 4.26 5.29 5.20
CA MET A 62 3.41 6.45 4.95
C MET A 62 2.72 6.98 6.19
N PHE A 63 2.15 6.09 6.99
CA PHE A 63 1.41 6.47 8.18
C PHE A 63 1.58 5.42 9.27
N ARG A 64 1.22 5.79 10.49
CA ARG A 64 1.21 4.90 11.65
C ARG A 64 -0.06 5.13 12.43
N ASN A 65 -0.59 4.08 13.03
CA ASN A 65 -1.62 4.18 14.06
C ASN A 65 -1.02 3.76 15.42
N GLU A 66 -1.88 3.55 16.41
CA GLU A 66 -1.46 3.16 17.77
C GLU A 66 -0.81 1.76 17.81
N LYS A 67 -1.02 0.94 16.78
CA LYS A 67 -0.61 -0.47 16.74
C LYS A 67 0.50 -0.75 15.74
N TYR A 68 0.47 -0.12 14.57
CA TYR A 68 1.28 -0.48 13.41
C TYR A 68 1.82 0.75 12.68
N GLU A 69 3.00 0.60 12.07
CA GLU A 69 3.42 1.43 10.94
C GLU A 69 2.89 0.78 9.66
N TYR A 70 2.47 1.58 8.68
CA TYR A 70 1.99 1.08 7.40
C TYR A 70 2.99 1.44 6.31
N MET A 71 3.63 0.40 5.78
CA MET A 71 4.34 0.52 4.51
C MET A 71 3.32 0.49 3.38
N SER A 72 3.46 1.41 2.43
CA SER A 72 2.54 1.55 1.32
C SER A 72 3.29 1.60 0.01
N CYS A 73 2.70 1.04 -1.02
CA CYS A 73 3.17 1.17 -2.40
C CYS A 73 2.04 1.73 -3.26
N PHE A 74 2.42 2.33 -4.39
CA PHE A 74 1.49 2.94 -5.33
C PHE A 74 1.28 2.03 -6.53
N VAL A 75 0.05 2.02 -7.02
CA VAL A 75 -0.32 1.41 -8.30
C VAL A 75 -0.87 2.51 -9.18
N ARG A 76 -0.03 3.02 -10.07
CA ARG A 76 -0.36 4.13 -10.98
C ARG A 76 -1.04 3.66 -12.27
N ASN A 77 -0.94 2.38 -12.61
CA ASN A 77 -1.69 1.80 -13.72
C ASN A 77 -3.10 1.41 -13.27
N VAL A 78 -3.98 2.42 -13.19
CA VAL A 78 -5.36 2.28 -12.73
C VAL A 78 -6.15 1.28 -13.59
N ALA A 79 -5.97 1.30 -14.91
CA ALA A 79 -6.67 0.42 -15.83
C ALA A 79 -6.32 -1.06 -15.61
N ALA A 80 -5.04 -1.37 -15.41
CA ALA A 80 -4.59 -2.74 -15.12
C ALA A 80 -5.13 -3.24 -13.78
N PHE A 81 -5.06 -2.41 -12.73
CA PHE A 81 -5.57 -2.78 -11.40
C PHE A 81 -7.08 -3.03 -11.44
N ARG A 82 -7.83 -2.16 -12.11
CA ARG A 82 -9.28 -2.32 -12.30
C ARG A 82 -9.61 -3.63 -13.03
N THR A 83 -8.92 -3.92 -14.13
CA THR A 83 -9.16 -5.14 -14.93
C THR A 83 -8.95 -6.41 -14.08
N GLU A 84 -7.96 -6.41 -13.19
CA GLU A 84 -7.65 -7.56 -12.33
C GLU A 84 -8.68 -7.75 -11.20
N PHE A 85 -9.23 -6.66 -10.67
CA PHE A 85 -9.93 -6.66 -9.37
C PHE A 85 -11.37 -6.13 -9.40
N GLU A 86 -11.90 -5.63 -10.52
CA GLU A 86 -13.24 -5.03 -10.57
C GLU A 86 -14.38 -6.00 -10.24
N ASN A 87 -14.15 -7.30 -10.41
CA ASN A 87 -15.12 -8.34 -10.09
C ASN A 87 -15.18 -8.67 -8.58
N GLU A 88 -14.21 -8.20 -7.79
CA GLU A 88 -14.19 -8.41 -6.35
C GLU A 88 -15.17 -7.46 -5.66
N GLU A 89 -16.22 -8.01 -5.04
CA GLU A 89 -17.32 -7.20 -4.51
C GLU A 89 -16.86 -6.21 -3.44
N ILE A 90 -15.92 -6.62 -2.58
CA ILE A 90 -15.36 -5.79 -1.53
C ILE A 90 -14.56 -4.59 -2.08
N LEU A 91 -14.03 -4.70 -3.31
CA LEU A 91 -13.22 -3.65 -3.95
C LEU A 91 -14.06 -2.70 -4.82
N LYS A 92 -15.33 -3.01 -5.09
CA LYS A 92 -16.24 -2.15 -5.88
C LYS A 92 -16.21 -0.66 -5.47
N PRO A 93 -16.16 -0.28 -4.16
CA PRO A 93 -16.09 1.12 -3.76
C PRO A 93 -14.87 1.86 -4.30
N LEU A 94 -13.75 1.17 -4.55
CA LEU A 94 -12.53 1.77 -5.11
C LEU A 94 -12.69 2.16 -6.59
N PHE A 95 -13.58 1.49 -7.32
CA PHE A 95 -13.77 1.69 -8.77
C PHE A 95 -14.96 2.56 -9.14
N SER A 96 -15.84 2.81 -8.17
CA SER A 96 -17.09 3.53 -8.34
C SER A 96 -17.36 4.43 -7.14
N HIS A 97 -16.81 5.64 -7.19
CA HIS A 97 -17.00 6.66 -6.17
C HIS A 97 -17.32 8.03 -6.78
N ASP A 98 -18.08 8.84 -6.05
CA ASP A 98 -18.56 10.17 -6.46
C ASP A 98 -17.53 11.29 -6.25
N LYS A 99 -16.28 10.95 -5.93
CA LYS A 99 -15.24 11.90 -5.49
C LYS A 99 -14.29 12.40 -6.59
N GLY A 100 -14.44 11.92 -7.82
CA GLY A 100 -13.58 12.29 -8.95
C GLY A 100 -12.93 11.08 -9.62
N GLU A 101 -11.96 11.33 -10.50
CA GLU A 101 -11.20 10.28 -11.17
C GLU A 101 -10.07 9.77 -10.27
N THR A 102 -10.04 8.45 -10.05
CA THR A 102 -8.92 7.78 -9.39
C THR A 102 -7.69 7.85 -10.28
N VAL A 103 -6.60 8.42 -9.76
CA VAL A 103 -5.33 8.56 -10.49
C VAL A 103 -4.29 7.52 -10.08
N GLU A 104 -4.40 6.98 -8.87
CA GLU A 104 -3.58 5.88 -8.38
C GLU A 104 -4.30 5.13 -7.25
N PHE A 105 -3.88 3.89 -7.00
CA PHE A 105 -4.26 3.18 -5.78
C PHE A 105 -3.07 3.10 -4.83
N VAL A 106 -3.31 3.31 -3.54
CA VAL A 106 -2.30 3.11 -2.50
C VAL A 106 -2.62 1.82 -1.77
N ILE A 107 -1.68 0.89 -1.76
CA ILE A 107 -1.82 -0.40 -1.08
C ILE A 107 -0.91 -0.40 0.15
N SER A 108 -1.52 -0.47 1.32
CA SER A 108 -0.86 -0.32 2.61
C SER A 108 -0.93 -1.60 3.43
N PHE A 109 0.23 -2.03 3.91
CA PHE A 109 0.42 -3.25 4.70
C PHE A 109 0.87 -2.89 6.10
N PRO A 110 0.27 -3.49 7.14
CA PRO A 110 0.75 -3.30 8.50
C PRO A 110 2.15 -3.91 8.67
N GLU A 111 3.02 -3.18 9.35
CA GLU A 111 4.38 -3.55 9.72
C GLU A 111 4.55 -3.39 11.24
N ILE A 112 5.31 -4.31 11.86
CA ILE A 112 5.66 -4.18 13.28
C ILE A 112 6.53 -2.93 13.44
N CYS A 113 6.08 -1.99 14.28
CA CYS A 113 6.88 -0.85 14.66
C CYS A 113 7.99 -1.32 15.63
N TYR A 114 9.16 -1.67 15.10
CA TYR A 114 10.35 -1.88 15.93
C TYR A 114 10.80 -0.52 16.49
N GLN A 115 10.21 -0.08 17.60
CA GLN A 115 10.66 1.13 18.30
C GLN A 115 12.10 1.00 18.83
N GLU A 116 12.68 -0.20 18.87
CA GLU A 116 14.01 -0.42 19.45
C GLU A 116 15.19 -0.27 18.47
N ASP A 117 14.99 -0.26 17.15
CA ASP A 117 16.13 -0.31 16.19
C ASP A 117 16.56 1.05 15.61
N ARG A 118 15.79 2.13 15.86
CA ARG A 118 16.18 3.48 15.40
C ARG A 118 17.40 4.08 16.12
N ASN A 119 17.93 3.39 17.13
CA ASN A 119 19.23 3.71 17.74
C ASN A 119 20.41 2.92 17.14
N TYR A 120 20.20 1.85 16.37
CA TYR A 120 21.30 1.04 15.83
C TYR A 120 21.84 1.52 14.47
N ARG A 121 21.01 2.21 13.68
CA ARG A 121 21.42 2.72 12.35
C ARG A 121 22.27 4.00 12.36
N HIS A 122 22.44 4.67 13.51
CA HIS A 122 23.32 5.85 13.60
C HIS A 122 24.77 5.53 14.04
N SER A 123 25.11 4.25 14.26
CA SER A 123 26.41 3.85 14.81
C SER A 123 27.45 3.45 13.76
N TYR A 124 27.10 3.41 12.46
CA TYR A 124 28.04 3.07 11.39
C TYR A 124 28.34 4.25 10.44
N LYS A 125 28.63 5.43 11.00
CA LYS A 125 29.42 6.47 10.33
C LYS A 125 30.17 7.33 11.35
N LYS A 126 31.22 6.76 11.94
CA LYS A 126 32.42 7.51 12.35
C LYS A 126 33.63 6.62 12.14
N GLY A 127 34.16 6.67 10.91
CA GLY A 127 35.60 6.58 10.70
C GLY A 127 36.22 7.95 10.93
#